data_AF-A0A355UCZ5-F1
#
_entry.id   AF-A0A355UCZ5-F1
#
_cell.length_a   1.000
_cell.length_b   1.000
_cell.length_c   1.000
_cell.angle_alpha   90.00
_cell.angle_beta   90.00
_cell.angle_gamma   90.00
#
_symmetry.space_group_name_H-M   'P 1'
#
loop_
_entity.id
_entity.type
_entity.pdbx_description
1 polymer ?
#
loop_
_entity_poly.entity_id
_entity_poly.type
_entity_poly.pdbx_seq_one_letter_code
_entity_poly.pdbx_strand_id
1 'polypeptide(L)' 'FNMFVIDGYSHKEISDYLNINENTSKSQLFKARKQLQVWLKNWF' A
#
# COMPACT_ATOMS: atom_id res chain seq x y z
N PHE A 1 1.36 2.41 -0.34
CA PHE A 1 0.19 2.58 -1.24
C PHE A 1 0.57 3.45 -2.43
N ASN A 2 0.89 4.74 -2.25
CA ASN A 2 1.25 5.66 -3.35
C ASN A 2 2.37 5.11 -4.24
N MET A 3 3.52 4.74 -3.67
CA MET A 3 4.63 4.17 -4.44
C MET A 3 4.25 2.95 -5.29
N PHE A 4 3.30 2.13 -4.84
CA PHE A 4 2.86 0.95 -5.59
C PHE A 4 1.77 1.26 -6.62
N VAL A 5 0.72 1.99 -6.22
CA VAL A 5 -0.49 2.20 -7.02
C VAL A 5 -0.37 3.40 -7.96
N ILE A 6 0.33 4.45 -7.52
CA ILE A 6 0.47 5.72 -8.26
C ILE A 6 1.79 5.71 -9.02
N ASP A 7 2.89 5.40 -8.33
CA ASP A 7 4.23 5.52 -8.92
C ASP A 7 4.69 4.22 -9.62
N GLY A 8 3.96 3.12 -9.45
CA GLY A 8 4.18 1.87 -10.18
C GLY A 8 5.34 1.00 -9.69
N TYR A 9 5.95 1.30 -8.54
CA TYR A 9 7.03 0.49 -7.97
C TYR A 9 6.56 -0.89 -7.53
N SER A 10 7.43 -1.89 -7.69
CA SER A 10 7.22 -3.22 -7.12
C SER A 10 7.42 -3.23 -5.59
N HIS A 11 6.88 -4.25 -4.92
CA HIS A 11 7.07 -4.39 -3.47
C HIS A 11 8.54 -4.53 -3.06
N LYS A 12 9.36 -5.12 -3.94
CA LYS A 12 10.80 -5.27 -3.75
C LYS A 12 11.52 -3.93 -3.81
N GLU A 13 11.22 -3.11 -4.82
CA GLU A 13 11.82 -1.76 -4.92
C GLU A 13 11.42 -0.89 -3.72
N ILE A 14 10.16 -0.99 -3.28
CA ILE A 14 9.67 -0.27 -2.09
C ILE A 14 10.36 -0.77 -0.81
N SER A 15 10.57 -2.08 -0.67
CA SER A 15 11.26 -2.64 0.49
C SER A 15 12.70 -2.18 0.58
N ASP A 16 13.39 -2.15 -0.57
CA ASP A 16 14.78 -1.72 -0.65
C ASP A 16 14.91 -0.20 -0.41
N TYR A 17 14.02 0.60 -1.01
CA TYR A 17 14.02 2.06 -0.87
C TYR A 17 13.72 2.54 0.56
N LEU A 18 12.78 1.88 1.23
CA LEU A 18 12.39 2.25 2.60
C LEU A 18 13.11 1.44 3.69
N ASN A 19 13.99 0.50 3.31
CA ASN A 19 14.66 -0.44 4.21
C ASN A 19 13.66 -1.17 5.15
N ILE A 20 12.59 -1.70 4.57
CA ILE A 20 11.56 -2.50 5.26
C ILE A 20 11.49 -3.89 4.66
N ASN A 21 10.79 -4.82 5.31
CA ASN A 21 10.51 -6.12 4.69
C ASN A 21 9.48 -5.96 3.54
N GLU A 22 9.64 -6.71 2.45
CA GLU A 22 8.68 -6.78 1.35
C GLU A 22 7.26 -7.13 1.83
N ASN A 23 7.14 -8.03 2.82
CA ASN A 23 5.87 -8.39 3.45
C ASN A 23 5.21 -7.20 4.17
N THR A 24 6.00 -6.27 4.70
CA THR A 24 5.50 -5.02 5.28
C THR A 24 4.88 -4.15 4.19
N SER A 25 5.53 -4.01 3.03
CA SER A 25 5.01 -3.28 1.87
C SER A 25 3.66 -3.86 1.39
N LYS A 26 3.57 -5.18 1.25
CA LYS A 26 2.32 -5.90 0.90
C LYS A 26 1.21 -5.68 1.93
N SER A 27 1.52 -5.83 3.21
CA SER A 27 0.55 -5.68 4.30
C SER A 27 0.04 -4.23 4.42
N GLN A 28 0.90 -3.24 4.21
CA GLN A 28 0.50 -1.83 4.17
C GLN A 28 -0.43 -1.52 3.00
N LEU A 29 -0.15 -2.06 1.81
CA LEU A 29 -1.03 -1.92 0.64
C LEU A 29 -2.43 -2.47 0.94
N PHE A 30 -2.52 -3.66 1.54
CA PHE A 30 -3.79 -4.27 1.91
C PHE A 30 -4.57 -3.44 2.94
N LYS A 31 -3.90 -2.96 4.01
CA LYS A 31 -4.51 -2.10 5.03
C LYS A 31 -5.05 -0.80 4.42
N ALA A 32 -4.27 -0.14 3.57
CA ALA A 32 -4.69 1.10 2.90
C ALA A 32 -5.92 0.88 2.00
N ARG A 33 -5.97 -0.23 1.24
CA ARG A 33 -7.15 -0.58 0.43
C ARG A 33 -8.40 -0.80 1.28
N LYS A 34 -8.28 -1.54 2.39
CA LYS A 34 -9.40 -1.74 3.32
C LYS A 34 -9.89 -0.41 3.91
N GLN A 35 -8.96 0.47 4.32
CA GLN A 35 -9.32 1.77 4.87
C GLN A 35 -10.08 2.62 3.85
N LEU A 36 -9.60 2.64 2.60
CA LEU A 36 -10.27 3.35 1.51
C LEU A 36 -11.68 2.80 1.26
N GLN A 37 -11.84 1.47 1.25
CA GLN A 37 -13.17 0.85 1.11
C GLN A 37 -14.12 1.24 2.24
N VAL A 38 -13.64 1.28 3.49
CA VAL A 38 -14.46 1.71 4.64
C VAL A 38 -14.88 3.17 4.49
N TRP A 39 -13.96 4.05 4.09
CA TRP A 39 -14.28 5.46 3.87
C TRP A 39 -15.33 5.65 2.77
N LEU A 40 -15.17 4.97 1.63
CA LEU A 40 -16.16 5.03 0.56
C LEU A 40 -17.51 4.48 1.03
N LYS A 41 -17.52 3.35 1.75
CA LYS A 41 -18.77 2.78 2.29
C LYS A 41 -19.46 3.69 3.28
N ASN A 42 -18.71 4.45 4.09
CA ASN A 42 -19.29 5.40 5.05
C ASN A 42 -19.73 6.71 4.39
N TRP A 43 -19.32 6.98 3.15
CA TRP A 43 -19.62 8.23 2.45
C TRP A 43 -20.93 8.17 1.64
N PHE A 44 -21.38 6.97 1.29
CA PHE A 44 -22.67 6.68 0.66
C PHE A 44 -23.68 6.18 1.70
#